data_AF-A0A899FSH7-F1
#
_entry.id   AF-A0A899FSH7-F1
#
_cell.length_a   1.000
_cell.length_b   1.000
_cell.length_c   1.000
_cell.angle_alpha   90.00
_cell.angle_beta   90.00
_cell.angle_gamma   90.00
#
_symmetry.space_group_name_H-M   'P 1'
#
loop_
_entity.id
_entity.type
_entity.pdbx_description
1 polymer ?
#
loop_
_entity_poly.entity_id
_entity_poly.type
_entity_poly.pdbx_seq_one_letter_code
_entity_poly.pdbx_strand_id
1 'polypeptide(L)'
;MLSWSKRLTPVTLTASATLLDLQNLAQKVLTPYFHQNHQQPLKERANLYMQMKKMTLEQIIRTIAPFIGAPHKVDLKNYDVLIMVEVFKNICGISVVKDFEKLKKLNIASIMESVVEKNAKKAFQN
;
A
#
# COMPACT_ATOMS: atom_id res chain seq x y z
N MET A 1 4.82 24.24 5.33
CA MET A 1 5.00 23.66 3.98
C MET A 1 4.00 22.55 3.63
N LEU A 2 3.57 21.70 4.57
CA LEU A 2 2.61 20.60 4.31
C LEU A 2 1.14 21.03 4.14
N SER A 3 0.81 22.33 4.26
CA SER A 3 -0.57 22.87 4.32
C SER A 3 -1.42 22.57 3.07
N TRP A 4 -0.81 22.37 1.90
CA TRP A 4 -1.53 22.14 0.64
C TRP A 4 -1.53 20.70 0.13
N SER A 5 -0.84 19.79 0.80
CA SER A 5 -0.77 18.37 0.40
C SER A 5 -1.93 17.59 1.02
N LYS A 6 -2.94 17.24 0.22
CA LYS A 6 -4.15 16.57 0.72
C LYS A 6 -3.95 15.08 1.01
N ARG A 7 -3.14 14.37 0.20
CA ARG A 7 -2.94 12.91 0.30
C ARG A 7 -1.50 12.54 0.06
N LEU A 8 -1.01 11.52 0.77
CA LEU A 8 0.29 10.90 0.53
C LEU A 8 0.09 9.51 -0.06
N THR A 9 0.89 9.21 -1.08
CA THR A 9 0.97 7.88 -1.70
C THR A 9 2.36 7.30 -1.43
N PRO A 10 2.51 6.36 -0.48
CA PRO A 10 3.79 5.73 -0.21
C PRO A 10 4.22 4.84 -1.37
N VAL A 11 5.50 4.91 -1.71
CA VAL A 11 6.12 4.05 -2.72
C VAL A 11 7.45 3.55 -2.14
N THR A 12 7.63 2.22 -2.08
CA THR A 12 8.84 1.62 -1.52
C THR A 12 9.94 1.57 -2.58
N LEU A 13 9.59 1.08 -3.78
CA LEU A 13 10.49 1.04 -4.93
C LEU A 13 9.70 1.39 -6.20
N THR A 14 10.40 1.91 -7.20
CA THR A 14 9.87 2.20 -8.53
C THR A 14 10.65 1.46 -9.62
N ALA A 15 9.99 1.23 -10.75
CA ALA A 15 10.58 0.68 -11.97
C ALA A 15 9.83 1.21 -13.20
N SER A 16 10.26 0.82 -14.39
CA SER A 16 9.51 1.10 -15.62
C SER A 16 8.15 0.40 -15.58
N ALA A 17 7.13 1.01 -16.19
CA ALA A 17 5.77 0.48 -16.23
C ALA A 17 5.58 -0.64 -17.27
N THR A 18 6.46 -1.65 -17.24
CA THR A 18 6.33 -2.89 -18.02
C THR A 18 5.91 -4.04 -17.08
N LEU A 19 5.32 -5.11 -17.64
CA LEU A 19 4.92 -6.27 -16.82
C LEU A 19 6.14 -6.98 -16.19
N LEU A 20 7.26 -7.07 -16.92
CA LEU A 20 8.49 -7.67 -16.42
C LEU A 20 9.08 -6.87 -15.26
N ASP A 21 9.13 -5.55 -15.40
CA ASP A 21 9.63 -4.67 -14.34
C ASP A 21 8.72 -4.69 -13.12
N LEU A 22 7.40 -4.72 -13.32
CA LEU A 22 6.42 -4.88 -12.24
C LEU A 22 6.61 -6.21 -11.50
N GLN A 23 6.87 -7.30 -12.22
CA GLN A 23 7.15 -8.61 -11.65
C GLN A 23 8.42 -8.58 -10.78
N ASN A 24 9.50 -8.01 -11.32
CA ASN A 24 10.77 -7.86 -10.59
C ASN A 24 10.61 -6.98 -9.34
N LEU A 25 9.80 -5.92 -9.45
CA LEU A 25 9.51 -5.00 -8.36
C LEU A 25 8.69 -5.71 -7.27
N ALA A 26 7.66 -6.46 -7.66
CA ALA A 26 6.84 -7.25 -6.75
C ALA A 26 7.68 -8.29 -6.00
N GLN A 27 8.58 -8.99 -6.69
CA GLN A 27 9.48 -9.92 -6.03
C GLN A 27 10.36 -9.23 -4.97
N LYS A 28 10.97 -8.09 -5.30
CA LYS A 28 11.84 -7.35 -4.36
C LYS A 28 11.08 -6.77 -3.17
N VAL A 29 9.89 -6.21 -3.39
CA VAL A 29 9.11 -5.54 -2.34
C VAL A 29 8.31 -6.53 -1.52
N LEU A 30 7.69 -7.54 -2.12
CA LEU A 30 6.75 -8.43 -1.43
C LEU A 30 7.48 -9.60 -0.73
N THR A 31 8.57 -10.12 -1.30
CA THR A 31 9.26 -11.29 -0.72
C THR A 31 9.70 -11.07 0.74
N PRO A 32 10.34 -9.95 1.11
CA PRO A 32 10.71 -9.71 2.51
C PRO A 32 9.52 -9.59 3.45
N TYR A 33 8.35 -9.15 2.96
CA TYR A 33 7.17 -8.95 3.79
C TYR A 33 6.39 -10.25 4.02
N PHE A 34 6.30 -11.13 3.01
CA PHE A 34 5.48 -12.33 3.06
C PHE A 34 6.25 -13.63 3.26
N HIS A 35 7.57 -13.66 2.97
CA HIS A 35 8.39 -14.87 3.06
C HIS A 35 9.40 -14.84 4.22
N GLN A 36 9.39 -13.81 5.07
CA GLN A 36 10.16 -13.83 6.31
C GLN A 36 9.41 -14.60 7.42
N ASN A 37 10.14 -15.52 8.06
CA ASN A 37 9.65 -16.57 8.96
C ASN A 37 8.48 -16.18 9.88
N HIS A 38 7.44 -17.01 9.83
CA HIS A 38 6.38 -17.19 10.85
C HIS A 38 5.49 -15.99 11.19
N GLN A 39 5.05 -15.22 10.20
CA GLN A 39 3.84 -14.41 10.41
C GLN A 39 2.60 -15.30 10.32
N GLN A 40 1.66 -15.14 11.25
CA GLN A 40 0.34 -15.78 11.16
C GLN A 40 -0.30 -15.46 9.81
N PRO A 41 -1.17 -16.35 9.26
CA PRO A 41 -1.85 -16.06 8.00
C PRO A 41 -2.62 -14.73 8.11
N LEU A 42 -2.12 -13.71 7.41
CA LEU A 42 -2.80 -12.44 7.26
C LEU A 42 -3.80 -12.56 6.10
N LYS A 43 -4.88 -11.79 6.16
CA LYS A 43 -5.77 -11.58 5.01
C LYS A 43 -5.27 -10.32 4.30
N GLU A 44 -4.86 -10.40 3.04
CA GLU A 44 -4.34 -9.22 2.34
C GLU A 44 -5.32 -8.66 1.34
N ARG A 45 -5.23 -7.37 1.06
CA ARG A 45 -5.81 -6.77 -0.13
C ARG A 45 -4.71 -6.19 -0.98
N ALA A 46 -4.67 -6.60 -2.23
CA ALA A 46 -4.10 -5.76 -3.27
C ALA A 46 -5.12 -4.66 -3.57
N ASN A 47 -4.88 -3.44 -3.07
CA ASN A 47 -5.66 -2.28 -3.50
C ASN A 47 -4.79 -1.48 -4.45
N LEU A 48 -5.21 -1.51 -5.69
CA LEU A 48 -4.48 -0.99 -6.82
C LEU A 48 -4.95 0.44 -7.05
N TYR A 49 -4.11 1.41 -6.67
CA TYR A 49 -4.36 2.81 -6.97
C TYR A 49 -3.73 3.14 -8.32
N MET A 50 -4.49 2.92 -9.39
CA MET A 50 -4.02 3.13 -10.75
C MET A 50 -4.29 4.56 -11.21
N GLN A 51 -3.24 5.35 -11.42
CA GLN A 51 -3.32 6.61 -12.14
C GLN A 51 -2.77 6.48 -13.56
N MET A 52 -3.43 5.66 -14.41
CA MET A 52 -3.46 5.70 -15.90
C MET A 52 -3.76 4.32 -16.51
N LYS A 53 -4.27 4.32 -17.76
CA LYS A 53 -4.81 3.15 -18.50
C LYS A 53 -3.78 2.14 -19.05
N LYS A 54 -2.50 2.17 -18.65
CA LYS A 54 -1.44 1.37 -19.32
C LYS A 54 -1.47 -0.12 -19.00
N MET A 55 -1.88 -0.47 -17.79
CA MET A 55 -2.12 -1.84 -17.35
C MET A 55 -3.55 -1.91 -16.82
N THR A 56 -4.19 -3.08 -16.86
CA THR A 56 -5.47 -3.29 -16.19
C THR A 56 -5.26 -3.78 -14.77
N LEU A 57 -6.26 -3.58 -13.92
CA LEU A 57 -6.29 -4.11 -12.56
C LEU A 57 -6.01 -5.63 -12.55
N GLU A 58 -6.67 -6.35 -13.45
CA GLU A 58 -6.55 -7.80 -13.59
C GLU A 58 -5.12 -8.22 -13.97
N GLN A 59 -4.49 -7.52 -14.91
CA GLN A 59 -3.10 -7.80 -15.30
C GLN A 59 -2.15 -7.63 -14.12
N ILE A 60 -2.33 -6.57 -13.33
CA ILE A 60 -1.47 -6.33 -12.17
C ILE A 60 -1.71 -7.42 -11.12
N ILE A 61 -2.95 -7.75 -10.77
CA ILE A 61 -3.27 -8.79 -9.79
C ILE A 61 -2.65 -10.13 -10.21
N ARG A 62 -2.83 -10.53 -11.47
CA ARG A 62 -2.23 -11.77 -12.02
C ARG A 62 -0.71 -11.76 -11.95
N THR A 63 -0.09 -10.59 -12.15
CA THR A 63 1.38 -10.45 -12.12
C THR A 63 1.92 -10.51 -10.69
N ILE A 64 1.25 -9.92 -9.71
CA ILE A 64 1.77 -9.80 -8.34
C ILE A 64 1.36 -10.95 -7.41
N ALA A 65 0.19 -11.57 -7.65
CA ALA A 65 -0.36 -12.61 -6.76
C ALA A 65 0.60 -13.79 -6.49
N PRO A 66 1.41 -14.27 -7.46
CA PRO A 66 2.38 -15.32 -7.20
C PRO A 66 3.45 -14.98 -6.14
N PHE A 67 3.75 -13.69 -5.92
CA PHE A 67 4.77 -13.23 -4.97
C PHE A 67 4.24 -12.99 -3.55
N ILE A 68 2.95 -13.18 -3.33
CA ILE A 68 2.34 -13.16 -1.99
C ILE A 68 2.48 -14.55 -1.35
N GLY A 69 2.26 -15.61 -2.14
CA GLY A 69 2.45 -17.00 -1.71
C GLY A 69 1.40 -17.48 -0.68
N ALA A 70 1.39 -18.77 -0.37
CA ALA A 70 0.63 -19.30 0.77
C ALA A 70 1.42 -19.07 2.08
N PRO A 71 0.76 -18.84 3.24
CA PRO A 71 -0.66 -19.03 3.55
C PRO A 71 -1.56 -17.81 3.29
N HIS A 72 -0.98 -16.75 2.73
CA HIS A 72 -1.57 -15.45 2.47
C HIS A 72 -2.61 -15.53 1.33
N LYS A 73 -3.71 -14.77 1.46
CA LYS A 73 -4.84 -14.78 0.50
C LYS A 73 -5.28 -13.35 0.18
N VAL A 74 -5.46 -13.09 -1.11
CA VAL A 74 -5.98 -11.83 -1.63
C VAL A 74 -7.50 -11.74 -1.42
N ASP A 75 -7.94 -10.91 -0.49
CA ASP A 75 -9.31 -10.47 -0.23
C ASP A 75 -9.47 -8.98 -0.60
N LEU A 76 -10.40 -8.67 -1.51
CA LEU A 76 -10.62 -7.29 -1.97
C LEU A 76 -11.52 -6.45 -1.06
N LYS A 77 -12.06 -7.02 0.02
CA LYS A 77 -13.02 -6.37 0.92
C LYS A 77 -12.46 -6.27 2.34
N ASN A 78 -12.02 -7.38 2.92
CA ASN A 78 -11.63 -7.49 4.32
C ASN A 78 -10.15 -7.82 4.45
N TYR A 79 -9.33 -6.81 4.73
CA TYR A 79 -7.88 -6.91 4.63
C TYR A 79 -7.15 -6.29 5.80
N ASP A 80 -6.05 -6.93 6.16
CA ASP A 80 -5.14 -6.52 7.21
C ASP A 80 -3.99 -5.67 6.66
N VAL A 81 -3.56 -5.97 5.43
CA VAL A 81 -2.45 -5.32 4.74
C VAL A 81 -2.85 -4.88 3.35
N LEU A 82 -2.40 -3.68 2.96
CA LEU A 82 -2.62 -3.10 1.65
C LEU A 82 -1.37 -3.18 0.79
N ILE A 83 -1.44 -3.89 -0.34
CA ILE A 83 -0.42 -3.78 -1.40
C ILE A 83 -0.89 -2.69 -2.35
N MET A 84 -0.14 -1.60 -2.40
CA MET A 84 -0.44 -0.46 -3.27
C MET A 84 0.50 -0.48 -4.47
N VAL A 85 -0.08 -0.51 -5.66
CA VAL A 85 0.67 -0.34 -6.92
C VAL A 85 0.16 0.92 -7.60
N GLU A 86 1.09 1.82 -7.87
CA GLU A 86 0.83 3.06 -8.61
C GLU A 86 1.52 2.98 -9.95
N VAL A 87 0.81 3.39 -11.00
CA VAL A 87 1.36 3.47 -12.35
C VAL A 87 1.16 4.91 -12.79
N PHE A 88 2.26 5.61 -13.08
CA PHE A 88 2.24 6.99 -13.56
C PHE A 88 3.13 7.11 -14.79
N LYS A 89 2.51 7.45 -15.94
CA LYS A 89 3.18 7.49 -17.25
C LYS A 89 3.94 6.20 -17.57
N ASN A 90 5.27 6.24 -17.51
CA ASN A 90 6.17 5.12 -17.84
C ASN A 90 6.80 4.50 -16.60
N ILE A 91 6.33 4.86 -15.40
CA ILE A 91 6.88 4.40 -14.13
C ILE A 91 5.77 3.66 -13.36
N CYS A 92 6.12 2.56 -12.70
CA CYS A 92 5.29 1.94 -11.68
C CYS A 92 6.02 1.92 -10.34
N GLY A 93 5.26 1.91 -9.25
CA GLY A 93 5.77 1.81 -7.89
C GLY A 93 4.94 0.83 -7.07
N ILE A 94 5.58 0.13 -6.14
CA ILE A 94 4.91 -0.79 -5.21
C ILE A 94 5.25 -0.37 -3.77
N SER A 95 4.25 -0.45 -2.89
CA SER A 95 4.44 -0.39 -1.45
C SER A 95 3.49 -1.33 -0.70
N VAL A 96 3.87 -1.65 0.52
CA VAL A 96 3.06 -2.41 1.47
C VAL A 96 2.69 -1.50 2.63
N VAL A 97 1.40 -1.25 2.83
CA VAL A 97 0.87 -0.33 3.83
C VAL A 97 0.02 -1.10 4.83
N LYS A 98 0.34 -0.97 6.11
CA LYS A 98 -0.50 -1.48 7.22
C LYS A 98 -1.41 -0.36 7.72
N ASP A 99 -2.55 -0.72 8.30
CA ASP A 99 -3.45 0.22 8.98
C ASP A 99 -3.99 1.37 8.09
N PHE A 100 -4.11 1.15 6.77
CA PHE A 100 -4.48 2.19 5.80
C PHE A 100 -5.77 2.95 6.16
N GLU A 101 -6.81 2.24 6.62
CA GLU A 101 -8.07 2.85 7.07
C GLU A 101 -7.88 3.64 8.39
N LYS A 102 -7.09 3.12 9.34
CA LYS A 102 -6.79 3.82 10.60
C LYS A 102 -5.98 5.10 10.36
N LEU A 103 -5.13 5.10 9.33
CA LEU A 103 -4.39 6.28 8.86
C LEU A 103 -5.25 7.18 7.96
N LYS A 104 -6.58 7.07 8.02
CA LYS A 104 -7.54 7.89 7.26
C LYS A 104 -7.19 7.96 5.76
N LYS A 105 -6.79 6.81 5.18
CA LYS A 105 -6.40 6.69 3.77
C LYS A 105 -5.31 7.67 3.37
N LEU A 106 -4.38 7.92 4.31
CA LEU A 106 -3.22 8.80 4.16
C LEU A 106 -3.59 10.24 3.78
N ASN A 107 -4.76 10.71 4.23
CA ASN A 107 -5.14 12.11 4.15
C ASN A 107 -4.40 12.88 5.26
N ILE A 108 -3.46 13.75 4.87
CA ILE A 108 -2.60 14.46 5.82
C ILE A 108 -3.43 15.35 6.76
N ALA A 109 -4.39 16.11 6.22
CA ALA A 109 -5.22 17.01 7.01
C ALA A 109 -5.96 16.24 8.11
N SER A 110 -6.62 15.13 7.72
CA SER A 110 -7.38 14.34 8.68
C SER A 110 -6.49 13.58 9.68
N ILE A 111 -5.28 13.18 9.29
CA ILE A 111 -4.28 12.62 10.21
C ILE A 111 -3.87 13.69 11.23
N MET A 112 -3.54 14.90 10.77
CA MET A 112 -3.12 16.01 11.62
C MET A 112 -4.21 16.40 12.64
N GLU A 113 -5.46 16.51 12.20
CA GLU A 113 -6.61 16.73 13.11
C GLU A 113 -6.64 15.68 14.23
N SER A 114 -6.47 14.40 13.88
CA SER A 114 -6.47 13.30 14.87
C SER A 114 -5.32 13.39 15.86
N VAL A 115 -4.15 13.85 15.41
CA VAL A 115 -2.96 14.03 16.26
C VAL A 115 -3.19 15.19 17.22
N VAL A 116 -3.71 16.32 16.74
CA VAL A 116 -4.04 17.49 17.56
C VAL A 116 -5.07 17.12 18.64
N GLU A 117 -6.15 16.44 18.28
CA GLU A 117 -7.18 15.99 19.24
C GLU A 117 -6.61 15.05 20.31
N LYS A 118 -5.75 14.09 19.93
CA LYS A 118 -5.11 13.17 20.88
C LYS A 118 -4.18 13.89 21.84
N ASN A 119 -3.41 14.87 21.35
CA ASN A 119 -2.51 15.66 22.16
C ASN A 119 -3.27 16.58 23.13
N ALA A 120 -4.36 17.20 22.67
CA ALA A 120 -5.25 17.99 23.53
C ALA A 120 -5.81 17.14 24.67
N LYS A 121 -6.38 15.96 24.36
CA LYS A 121 -6.92 15.04 25.38
C LYS A 121 -5.88 14.57 26.41
N LYS A 122 -4.63 14.34 25.99
CA LYS A 122 -3.53 14.00 26.91
C LYS A 122 -3.15 15.18 27.82
N ALA A 123 -3.19 16.41 27.32
CA ALA A 123 -2.89 17.59 28.11
C ALA A 123 -3.98 17.92 29.16
N PHE A 124 -5.23 17.49 28.93
CA PHE A 124 -6.32 17.64 29.91
C PHE A 124 -6.40 16.50 30.95
N GLN A 125 -5.63 15.42 30.79
CA GLN A 125 -5.60 14.27 31.71
C GLN A 125 -4.38 14.23 32.63
N ASN A 126 -3.46 15.19 32.50
CA ASN A 126 -2.32 15.44 33.38
C ASN A 126 -2.53 16.75 34.13
#